data_AF-A0A6S7G313-F1
#
_entry.id   AF-A0A6S7G313-F1
#
_cell.length_a   1.000
_cell.length_b   1.000
_cell.length_c   1.000
_cell.angle_alpha   90.00
_cell.angle_beta   90.00
_cell.angle_gamma   90.00
#
_symmetry.space_group_name_H-M   'P 1'
#
loop_
_entity.id
_entity.type
_entity.pdbx_description
1 polymer ?
#
loop_
_entity_poly.entity_id
_entity_poly.type
_entity_poly.pdbx_seq_one_letter_code
_entity_poly.pdbx_strand_id
1 'polypeptide(L)'
;MEGCRFRNLVFVLMCKSGSSGPRLGDNVRIYECENSADQYFGFYENGEIANEKSKMCLNVAGFDGKGNIDMHACDYMDDQNWLRPHQYCDGDYCSFVNKKSGHCLNVHGTAAGSNKDVYSHSCTGERDQRFKFITGTWVTPTTSWSLVGCNENGEVTQSISNTIGYSTSVSESTAIEIGAAIEAGYSFGKVTVSTTFSYSLSMEWTESQEKSEAISFTCQFYDNGKPFKGGCMWQLKLITEQTTNADDEFEWTPQNVR
;
A
#
# COMPACT_ATOMS: atom_id res chain seq x y z
N MET A 1 12.65 14.54 7.05
CA MET A 1 11.27 14.97 7.33
C MET A 1 10.38 14.05 6.50
N GLU A 2 9.90 12.98 7.11
CA GLU A 2 8.96 12.05 6.47
C GLU A 2 7.61 12.73 6.37
N GLY A 3 7.32 13.28 5.19
CA GLY A 3 6.03 13.90 4.88
C GLY A 3 4.96 12.82 4.78
N CYS A 4 3.82 13.05 5.44
CA CYS A 4 2.66 12.18 5.40
C CYS A 4 2.29 11.78 3.97
N ARG A 5 2.32 10.47 3.71
CA ARG A 5 1.90 9.84 2.46
C ARG A 5 0.41 9.54 2.55
N PHE A 6 -0.43 10.30 1.84
CA PHE A 6 -1.86 10.00 1.71
C PHE A 6 -2.11 9.34 0.34
N ARG A 7 -2.91 8.26 0.32
CA ARG A 7 -3.12 7.42 -0.88
C ARG A 7 -4.49 7.62 -1.53
N ASN A 8 -4.51 7.54 -2.86
CA ASN A 8 -5.60 6.89 -3.57
C ASN A 8 -5.04 5.55 -4.06
N LEU A 9 -5.51 4.45 -3.48
CA LEU A 9 -4.89 3.14 -3.62
C LEU A 9 -5.35 2.44 -4.87
N VAL A 10 -4.60 2.52 -5.98
CA VAL A 10 -5.17 1.90 -7.16
C VAL A 10 -4.22 1.63 -8.36
N PHE A 11 -4.54 0.54 -9.07
CA PHE A 11 -3.90 -0.05 -10.26
C PHE A 11 -3.64 0.95 -11.40
N VAL A 12 -2.39 1.03 -11.88
CA VAL A 12 -2.04 1.63 -13.18
C VAL A 12 -1.11 0.64 -13.88
N LEU A 13 -1.58 0.11 -15.01
CA LEU A 13 -0.95 -0.92 -15.85
C LEU A 13 0.45 -0.54 -16.31
N MET A 14 1.47 -0.89 -15.51
CA MET A 14 2.83 -0.46 -15.77
C MET A 14 3.86 -1.50 -15.32
N CYS A 15 4.02 -2.48 -16.21
CA CYS A 15 5.17 -3.34 -16.47
C CYS A 15 5.19 -4.81 -16.03
N LYS A 16 6.08 -5.50 -16.75
CA LYS A 16 6.51 -6.89 -16.65
C LYS A 16 7.91 -6.93 -16.05
N SER A 17 8.09 -7.64 -14.94
CA SER A 17 9.35 -8.35 -14.66
C SER A 17 9.18 -9.56 -13.74
N GLY A 18 8.20 -10.43 -14.00
CA GLY A 18 8.04 -11.69 -13.28
C GLY A 18 7.74 -11.51 -11.78
N SER A 19 7.55 -12.62 -11.07
CA SER A 19 7.06 -12.63 -9.68
C SER A 19 7.96 -11.93 -8.64
N SER A 20 9.12 -11.38 -9.03
CA SER A 20 10.07 -10.74 -8.10
C SER A 20 9.88 -9.24 -7.88
N GLY A 21 8.89 -8.61 -8.52
CA GLY A 21 8.76 -7.15 -8.55
C GLY A 21 9.77 -6.48 -9.50
N PRO A 22 9.56 -5.19 -9.86
CA PRO A 22 10.48 -4.47 -10.73
C PRO A 22 11.80 -4.16 -10.01
N ARG A 23 12.87 -4.02 -10.80
CA ARG A 23 14.23 -3.67 -10.40
C ARG A 23 14.62 -2.28 -10.90
N LEU A 24 15.70 -1.73 -10.33
CA LEU A 24 16.21 -0.42 -10.70
C LEU A 24 16.49 -0.36 -12.21
N GLY A 25 15.87 0.60 -12.89
CA GLY A 25 15.98 0.83 -14.33
C GLY A 25 15.11 -0.10 -15.17
N ASP A 26 14.27 -0.96 -14.57
CA ASP A 26 13.32 -1.74 -15.35
C ASP A 26 12.35 -0.80 -16.08
N ASN A 27 12.22 -1.02 -17.37
CA ASN A 27 11.31 -0.26 -18.22
C ASN A 27 9.87 -0.35 -17.70
N VAL A 28 8.98 0.55 -18.12
CA VAL A 28 7.55 0.46 -17.86
C VAL A 28 6.73 0.25 -19.14
N ARG A 29 5.79 -0.68 -19.13
CA ARG A 29 5.00 -1.09 -20.32
C ARG A 29 3.56 -1.45 -19.98
N ILE A 30 2.67 -1.28 -20.95
CA ILE A 30 1.34 -1.89 -20.92
C ILE A 30 1.47 -3.39 -21.08
N TYR A 31 0.75 -4.14 -20.25
CA TYR A 31 0.70 -5.60 -20.31
C TYR A 31 -0.71 -6.11 -20.03
N GLU A 32 -0.91 -7.41 -19.97
CA GLU A 32 -2.18 -7.97 -19.50
C GLU A 32 -2.34 -7.74 -17.98
N CYS A 33 -3.56 -7.45 -17.53
CA CYS A 33 -3.85 -7.35 -16.11
C CYS A 33 -3.71 -8.73 -15.48
N GLU A 34 -2.81 -8.86 -14.52
CA GLU A 34 -2.62 -10.07 -13.74
C GLU A 34 -2.61 -9.73 -12.25
N ASN A 35 -2.88 -10.72 -11.40
CA ASN A 35 -2.76 -10.54 -9.96
C ASN A 35 -1.29 -10.67 -9.51
N SER A 36 -0.43 -9.81 -10.06
CA SER A 36 1.02 -9.82 -9.82
C SER A 36 1.46 -8.58 -9.06
N ALA A 37 2.39 -8.80 -8.12
CA ALA A 37 2.94 -7.78 -7.23
C ALA A 37 3.55 -6.56 -7.95
N ASP A 38 4.05 -6.73 -9.17
CA ASP A 38 4.64 -5.67 -10.00
C ASP A 38 3.62 -4.71 -10.63
N GLN A 39 2.32 -5.04 -10.59
CA GLN A 39 1.24 -4.17 -11.11
C GLN A 39 0.54 -3.32 -10.05
N TYR A 40 0.93 -3.46 -8.78
CA TYR A 40 0.37 -2.69 -7.67
C TYR A 40 1.16 -1.40 -7.45
N PHE A 41 0.47 -0.26 -7.48
CA PHE A 41 1.06 1.06 -7.26
C PHE A 41 0.27 1.87 -6.23
N GLY A 42 0.99 2.60 -5.39
CA GLY A 42 0.47 3.66 -4.54
C GLY A 42 0.71 5.02 -5.17
N PHE A 43 -0.34 5.85 -5.24
CA PHE A 43 -0.20 7.26 -5.61
C PHE A 43 -0.38 8.14 -4.39
N TYR A 44 0.62 8.99 -4.13
CA TYR A 44 0.74 9.74 -2.90
C TYR A 44 0.51 11.23 -3.10
N GLU A 45 0.12 11.93 -2.03
CA GLU A 45 -0.10 13.39 -2.02
C GLU A 45 1.11 14.22 -2.47
N ASN A 46 2.34 13.72 -2.26
CA ASN A 46 3.55 14.38 -2.75
C ASN A 46 3.74 14.27 -4.27
N GLY A 47 2.92 13.46 -4.95
CA GLY A 47 2.96 13.22 -6.39
C GLY A 47 3.68 11.93 -6.78
N GLU A 48 4.33 11.23 -5.85
CA GLU A 48 5.00 9.97 -6.16
C GLU A 48 3.96 8.91 -6.54
N ILE A 49 4.26 8.15 -7.60
CA ILE A 49 3.60 6.87 -7.89
C ILE A 49 4.64 5.80 -7.63
N ALA A 50 4.48 4.98 -6.60
CA ALA A 50 5.46 3.96 -6.24
C ALA A 50 4.89 2.55 -6.37
N ASN A 51 5.70 1.61 -6.88
CA ASN A 51 5.33 0.21 -6.92
C ASN A 51 5.31 -0.38 -5.51
N GLU A 52 4.29 -1.17 -5.19
CA GLU A 52 4.11 -1.71 -3.83
C GLU A 52 5.12 -2.78 -3.44
N LYS A 53 5.66 -3.51 -4.41
CA LYS A 53 6.61 -4.58 -4.13
C LYS A 53 8.03 -4.04 -3.98
N SER A 54 8.49 -3.25 -4.95
CA SER A 54 9.86 -2.74 -4.98
C SER A 54 10.05 -1.45 -4.18
N LYS A 55 8.96 -0.75 -3.88
CA LYS A 55 8.95 0.60 -3.29
C LYS A 55 9.69 1.66 -4.12
N MET A 56 9.96 1.36 -5.40
CA MET A 56 10.52 2.30 -6.37
C MET A 56 9.45 3.18 -7.00
N CYS A 57 9.85 4.36 -7.45
CA CYS A 57 8.99 5.36 -8.05
C CYS A 57 8.91 5.22 -9.57
N LEU A 58 7.76 5.58 -10.12
CA LEU A 58 7.50 5.74 -11.54
C LEU A 58 8.25 6.97 -12.04
N ASN A 59 9.32 6.74 -12.78
CA ASN A 59 10.32 7.74 -13.11
C ASN A 59 10.34 8.05 -14.60
N VAL A 60 10.55 9.32 -14.96
CA VAL A 60 10.89 9.68 -16.33
C VAL A 60 12.41 9.66 -16.46
N ALA A 61 12.95 8.85 -17.38
CA ALA A 61 14.39 8.75 -17.57
C ALA A 61 15.04 10.13 -17.82
N GLY A 62 16.03 10.48 -17.00
CA GLY A 62 16.65 11.81 -16.99
C GLY A 62 16.12 12.67 -15.84
N PHE A 63 16.07 14.00 -16.03
CA PHE A 63 15.60 14.96 -15.02
C PHE A 63 14.73 16.08 -15.61
N ASP A 64 14.46 16.03 -16.92
CA ASP A 64 13.69 17.06 -17.63
C ASP A 64 12.19 16.71 -17.74
N GLY A 65 11.79 15.55 -17.21
CA GLY A 65 10.43 15.03 -17.27
C GLY A 65 10.01 14.62 -18.68
N LYS A 66 10.96 14.40 -19.61
CA LYS A 66 10.69 14.03 -21.00
C LYS A 66 11.50 12.81 -21.42
N GLY A 67 10.83 11.67 -21.51
CA GLY A 67 11.45 10.45 -22.00
C GLY A 67 10.65 9.22 -21.68
N ASN A 68 11.35 8.09 -21.75
CA ASN A 68 10.85 6.79 -21.35
C ASN A 68 10.45 6.76 -19.87
N ILE A 69 9.47 5.92 -19.51
CA ILE A 69 9.16 5.64 -18.11
C ILE A 69 9.87 4.36 -17.65
N ASP A 70 10.53 4.45 -16.51
CA ASP A 70 11.16 3.31 -15.85
C ASP A 70 10.86 3.29 -14.34
N MET A 71 11.31 2.22 -13.68
CA MET A 71 11.25 2.08 -12.24
C MET A 71 12.58 2.52 -11.64
N HIS A 72 12.55 3.55 -10.81
CA HIS A 72 13.77 4.11 -10.23
C HIS A 72 13.67 4.30 -8.71
N ALA A 73 14.82 4.39 -8.03
CA ALA A 73 14.84 4.84 -6.64
C ALA A 73 14.15 6.21 -6.52
N CYS A 74 13.23 6.32 -5.56
CA CYS A 74 12.52 7.56 -5.27
C CYS A 74 13.51 8.63 -4.78
N ASP A 75 13.60 9.75 -5.49
CA ASP A 75 14.55 10.83 -5.20
C ASP A 75 13.88 12.19 -4.94
N TYR A 76 12.55 12.21 -4.90
CA TYR A 76 11.70 13.39 -4.67
C TYR A 76 11.83 14.49 -5.74
N MET A 77 12.44 14.19 -6.88
CA MET A 77 12.59 15.15 -7.97
C MET A 77 11.27 15.31 -8.74
N ASP A 78 11.02 16.49 -9.30
CA ASP A 78 9.75 16.81 -9.95
C ASP A 78 9.46 15.95 -11.20
N ASP A 79 10.47 15.31 -11.79
CA ASP A 79 10.31 14.36 -12.90
C ASP A 79 9.82 12.96 -12.45
N GLN A 80 9.82 12.68 -11.15
CA GLN A 80 9.16 11.51 -10.54
C GLN A 80 7.80 11.87 -9.89
N ASN A 81 7.42 13.14 -9.91
CA ASN A 81 6.19 13.62 -9.31
C ASN A 81 5.10 13.80 -10.38
N TRP A 82 3.91 13.30 -10.09
CA TRP A 82 2.78 13.25 -11.00
C TRP A 82 1.57 13.97 -10.41
N LEU A 83 0.88 14.72 -11.24
CA LEU A 83 -0.39 15.36 -10.93
C LEU A 83 -1.51 14.57 -11.59
N ARG A 84 -2.68 14.50 -10.95
CA ARG A 84 -3.89 13.89 -11.53
C ARG A 84 -5.01 14.93 -11.64
N PRO A 85 -4.89 15.92 -12.54
CA PRO A 85 -5.83 17.03 -12.59
C PRO A 85 -7.18 16.60 -13.19
N HIS A 86 -8.26 17.04 -12.57
CA HIS A 86 -9.63 16.65 -12.96
C HIS A 86 -9.98 16.99 -14.42
N GLN A 87 -9.39 18.05 -14.98
CA GLN A 87 -9.60 18.46 -16.37
C GLN A 87 -9.14 17.44 -17.42
N TYR A 88 -8.27 16.50 -17.06
CA TYR A 88 -7.84 15.38 -17.91
C TYR A 88 -8.50 14.05 -17.51
N CYS A 89 -9.64 14.10 -16.82
CA CYS A 89 -10.45 12.94 -16.50
C CYS A 89 -11.62 12.74 -17.47
N ASP A 90 -11.98 11.48 -17.69
CA ASP A 90 -13.20 11.01 -18.36
C ASP A 90 -13.78 9.88 -17.48
N GLY A 91 -14.76 10.24 -16.64
CA GLY A 91 -15.19 9.39 -15.53
C GLY A 91 -14.02 9.08 -14.58
N ASP A 92 -13.81 7.80 -14.31
CA ASP A 92 -12.73 7.31 -13.42
C ASP A 92 -11.34 7.27 -14.09
N TYR A 93 -11.29 7.42 -15.41
CA TYR A 93 -10.05 7.39 -16.19
C TYR A 93 -9.44 8.79 -16.25
N CYS A 94 -8.24 8.98 -15.71
CA CYS A 94 -7.56 10.28 -15.68
C CYS A 94 -6.14 10.18 -16.21
N SER A 95 -5.63 11.26 -16.80
CA SER A 95 -4.20 11.38 -17.10
C SER A 95 -3.37 11.68 -15.86
N PHE A 96 -2.15 11.17 -15.86
CA PHE A 96 -1.09 11.58 -14.94
C PHE A 96 -0.17 12.56 -15.66
N VAL A 97 -0.01 13.76 -15.11
CA VAL A 97 0.79 14.84 -15.70
C VAL A 97 2.07 14.98 -14.90
N ASN A 98 3.21 14.77 -15.55
CA ASN A 98 4.51 14.94 -14.94
C ASN A 98 4.71 16.40 -14.48
N LYS A 99 5.09 16.59 -13.22
CA LYS A 99 5.19 17.92 -12.60
C LYS A 99 6.35 18.74 -13.17
N LYS A 100 7.43 18.08 -13.62
CA LYS A 100 8.58 18.75 -14.24
C LYS A 100 8.29 19.29 -15.63
N SER A 101 7.71 18.47 -16.51
CA SER A 101 7.57 18.80 -17.94
C SER A 101 6.17 19.26 -18.35
N GLY A 102 5.15 18.97 -17.55
CA GLY A 102 3.75 19.12 -17.94
C GLY A 102 3.28 18.10 -18.98
N HIS A 103 4.11 17.09 -19.31
CA HIS A 103 3.74 16.01 -20.22
C HIS A 103 2.86 14.97 -19.50
N CYS A 104 1.98 14.33 -20.26
CA CYS A 104 1.16 13.23 -19.78
C CYS A 104 1.91 11.90 -19.87
N LEU A 105 1.63 11.02 -18.92
CA LEU A 105 1.93 9.60 -19.00
C LEU A 105 1.19 9.02 -20.21
N ASN A 106 1.93 8.40 -21.14
CA ASN A 106 1.44 8.09 -22.47
C ASN A 106 1.87 6.70 -22.93
N VAL A 107 0.99 5.99 -23.62
CA VAL A 107 1.28 4.71 -24.25
C VAL A 107 1.74 4.90 -25.69
N HIS A 108 2.72 4.12 -26.14
CA HIS A 108 3.20 4.20 -27.52
C HIS A 108 2.18 3.74 -28.56
N GLY A 109 1.78 4.69 -29.40
CA GLY A 109 0.74 4.54 -30.42
C GLY A 109 -0.67 4.75 -29.86
N THR A 110 -1.66 4.79 -30.75
CA THR A 110 -3.04 5.18 -30.38
C THR A 110 -3.92 4.03 -29.86
N ALA A 111 -3.32 2.86 -29.58
CA ALA A 111 -4.02 1.69 -29.09
C ALA A 111 -3.22 1.06 -27.95
N ALA A 112 -3.84 0.99 -26.76
CA ALA A 112 -3.32 0.30 -25.58
C ALA A 112 -3.32 -1.22 -25.80
N GLY A 113 -2.36 -1.70 -26.60
CA GLY A 113 -2.08 -3.12 -26.78
C GLY A 113 -1.09 -3.64 -25.74
N SER A 114 -1.06 -4.95 -25.52
CA SER A 114 -0.05 -5.58 -24.67
C SER A 114 1.37 -5.34 -25.22
N ASN A 115 2.33 -5.21 -24.32
CA ASN A 115 3.74 -4.94 -24.56
C ASN A 115 4.03 -3.60 -25.26
N LYS A 116 3.12 -2.63 -25.14
CA LYS A 116 3.35 -1.25 -25.61
C LYS A 116 4.15 -0.47 -24.57
N ASP A 117 5.10 0.29 -25.06
CA ASP A 117 5.96 1.12 -24.23
C ASP A 117 5.20 2.28 -23.60
N VAL A 118 5.70 2.75 -22.46
CA VAL A 118 5.15 3.91 -21.76
C VAL A 118 6.23 4.97 -21.65
N TYR A 119 5.87 6.20 -22.02
CA TYR A 119 6.77 7.34 -22.00
C TYR A 119 5.96 8.60 -21.67
N SER A 120 6.66 9.70 -21.36
CA SER A 120 6.01 11.00 -21.21
C SER A 120 5.83 11.66 -22.59
N HIS A 121 4.64 12.17 -22.89
CA HIS A 121 4.36 12.88 -24.13
C HIS A 121 3.45 14.09 -23.91
N SER A 122 3.41 15.02 -24.86
CA SER A 122 2.42 16.10 -24.85
C SER A 122 1.01 15.55 -24.58
N CYS A 123 0.28 16.20 -23.67
CA CYS A 123 -1.09 15.83 -23.34
C CYS A 123 -2.02 16.07 -24.54
N THR A 124 -2.50 15.01 -25.17
CA THR A 124 -3.43 15.05 -26.31
C THR A 124 -4.89 14.90 -25.86
N GLY A 125 -5.11 14.37 -24.65
CA GLY A 125 -6.43 14.07 -24.11
C GLY A 125 -7.04 12.78 -24.67
N GLU A 126 -6.27 12.02 -25.45
CA GLU A 126 -6.66 10.73 -26.01
C GLU A 126 -6.78 9.64 -24.93
N ARG A 127 -7.44 8.53 -25.27
CA ARG A 127 -7.79 7.49 -24.29
C ARG A 127 -6.58 6.73 -23.77
N ASP A 128 -5.56 6.55 -24.60
CA ASP A 128 -4.29 5.89 -24.27
C ASP A 128 -3.40 6.71 -23.30
N GLN A 129 -3.79 7.95 -22.99
CA GLN A 129 -3.18 8.78 -21.94
C GLN A 129 -4.00 8.80 -20.65
N ARG A 130 -5.04 7.98 -20.52
CA ARG A 130 -5.93 7.97 -19.35
C ARG A 130 -5.92 6.61 -18.68
N PHE A 131 -5.70 6.62 -17.37
CA PHE A 131 -5.57 5.42 -16.58
C PHE A 131 -6.66 5.41 -15.51
N LYS A 132 -7.28 4.24 -15.36
CA LYS A 132 -8.17 3.96 -14.25
C LYS A 132 -7.45 3.07 -13.27
N PHE A 133 -7.33 3.68 -12.12
CA PHE A 133 -7.31 3.07 -10.83
C PHE A 133 -8.37 1.95 -10.64
N ILE A 134 -7.93 0.67 -10.62
CA ILE A 134 -8.67 -0.53 -10.15
C ILE A 134 -8.34 -0.91 -8.68
N THR A 135 -9.26 -0.68 -7.74
CA THR A 135 -9.04 -0.96 -6.30
C THR A 135 -9.22 -2.44 -6.03
N GLY A 136 -8.49 -2.97 -5.04
CA GLY A 136 -8.73 -4.32 -4.53
C GLY A 136 -10.17 -4.47 -3.99
N THR A 137 -10.59 -5.73 -3.80
CA THR A 137 -11.93 -6.08 -3.35
C THR A 137 -12.05 -6.10 -1.83
N TRP A 138 -11.14 -5.47 -1.07
CA TRP A 138 -11.14 -5.55 0.40
C TRP A 138 -12.00 -4.47 1.04
N VAL A 139 -12.76 -4.86 2.06
CA VAL A 139 -13.49 -3.93 2.94
C VAL A 139 -12.50 -3.15 3.79
N THR A 140 -12.79 -1.88 4.09
CA THR A 140 -11.96 -1.07 5.00
C THR A 140 -11.67 -1.84 6.29
N PRO A 141 -10.39 -2.10 6.62
CA PRO A 141 -10.05 -2.88 7.80
C PRO A 141 -10.56 -2.25 9.09
N THR A 142 -10.93 -3.09 10.03
CA THR A 142 -11.33 -2.68 11.39
C THR A 142 -10.36 -3.24 12.41
N THR A 143 -10.10 -2.46 13.45
CA THR A 143 -9.16 -2.82 14.51
C THR A 143 -9.81 -2.73 15.88
N SER A 144 -9.36 -3.62 16.77
CA SER A 144 -9.82 -3.71 18.15
C SER A 144 -8.71 -4.26 19.05
N TRP A 145 -8.90 -4.12 20.36
CA TRP A 145 -8.04 -4.75 21.36
C TRP A 145 -8.68 -6.07 21.82
N SER A 146 -7.95 -7.17 21.67
CA SER A 146 -8.32 -8.50 22.17
C SER A 146 -7.65 -8.75 23.52
N LEU A 147 -8.41 -9.23 24.49
CA LEU A 147 -7.88 -9.54 25.82
C LEU A 147 -6.95 -10.74 25.75
N VAL A 148 -5.72 -10.62 26.28
CA VAL A 148 -4.76 -11.74 26.36
C VAL A 148 -4.76 -12.37 27.74
N GLY A 149 -4.77 -11.55 28.80
CA GLY A 149 -4.77 -12.04 30.18
C GLY A 149 -4.80 -10.92 31.19
N CYS A 150 -5.23 -11.23 32.41
CA CYS A 150 -5.32 -10.27 33.52
C CYS A 150 -4.64 -10.79 34.78
N ASN A 151 -4.11 -9.86 35.58
CA ASN A 151 -3.67 -10.07 36.94
C ASN A 151 -4.00 -8.82 37.74
N GLU A 152 -4.96 -8.91 38.66
CA GLU A 152 -5.42 -7.76 39.46
C GLU A 152 -4.42 -7.36 40.56
N ASN A 153 -3.46 -8.23 40.88
CA ASN A 153 -2.59 -8.06 42.05
C ASN A 153 -1.09 -8.09 41.70
N GLY A 154 -0.73 -7.86 40.44
CA GLY A 154 0.66 -7.87 39.99
C GLY A 154 0.81 -7.73 38.48
N GLU A 155 2.02 -7.97 38.01
CA GLU A 155 2.34 -7.92 36.58
C GLU A 155 1.63 -9.04 35.80
N VAL A 156 1.39 -8.80 34.51
CA VAL A 156 0.88 -9.79 33.56
C VAL A 156 2.02 -10.19 32.64
N THR A 157 2.34 -11.48 32.57
CA THR A 157 3.31 -12.04 31.61
C THR A 157 2.61 -13.01 30.67
N GLN A 158 2.76 -12.83 29.37
CA GLN A 158 2.14 -13.66 28.33
C GLN A 158 3.11 -13.94 27.19
N SER A 159 2.84 -15.00 26.42
CA SER A 159 3.52 -15.27 25.15
C SER A 159 2.72 -14.63 24.02
N ILE A 160 3.32 -13.67 23.34
CA ILE A 160 2.68 -12.87 22.29
C ILE A 160 3.27 -13.26 20.94
N SER A 161 2.42 -13.68 20.01
CA SER A 161 2.81 -14.07 18.66
C SER A 161 2.15 -13.17 17.62
N ASN A 162 2.87 -12.92 16.54
CA ASN A 162 2.25 -12.46 15.29
C ASN A 162 1.46 -13.64 14.69
N THR A 163 0.17 -13.47 14.46
CA THR A 163 -0.66 -14.50 13.81
C THR A 163 -1.48 -13.92 12.68
N ILE A 164 -1.56 -14.68 11.59
CA ILE A 164 -2.32 -14.36 10.39
C ILE A 164 -3.32 -15.50 10.18
N GLY A 165 -4.59 -15.21 10.43
CA GLY A 165 -5.71 -16.10 10.19
C GLY A 165 -6.35 -15.76 8.85
N TYR A 166 -6.38 -16.73 7.95
CA TYR A 166 -7.13 -16.63 6.70
C TYR A 166 -7.65 -18.01 6.31
N SER A 167 -8.79 -18.08 5.64
CA SER A 167 -9.42 -19.35 5.24
C SER A 167 -8.53 -20.19 4.31
N THR A 168 -7.62 -19.54 3.60
CA THR A 168 -6.66 -20.14 2.67
C THR A 168 -5.25 -19.62 2.91
N SER A 169 -4.23 -20.19 2.25
CA SER A 169 -2.88 -19.64 2.30
C SER A 169 -2.86 -18.24 1.68
N VAL A 170 -2.41 -17.25 2.45
CA VAL A 170 -2.22 -15.88 1.97
C VAL A 170 -1.17 -15.87 0.87
N SER A 171 -1.56 -15.51 -0.36
CA SER A 171 -0.61 -15.32 -1.46
C SER A 171 0.15 -14.00 -1.28
N GLU A 172 1.27 -13.85 -1.98
CA GLU A 172 2.03 -12.59 -2.01
C GLU A 172 1.19 -11.41 -2.49
N SER A 173 0.36 -11.61 -3.52
CA SER A 173 -0.53 -10.58 -4.03
C SER A 173 -1.62 -10.21 -3.02
N THR A 174 -2.22 -11.18 -2.34
CA THR A 174 -3.17 -10.94 -1.25
C THR A 174 -2.53 -10.14 -0.13
N ALA A 175 -1.30 -10.48 0.26
CA ALA A 175 -0.59 -9.72 1.29
C ALA A 175 -0.36 -8.26 0.87
N ILE A 176 -0.01 -8.02 -0.39
CA ILE A 176 0.14 -6.66 -0.92
C ILE A 176 -1.20 -5.91 -0.91
N GLU A 177 -2.28 -6.53 -1.37
CA GLU A 177 -3.62 -5.93 -1.39
C GLU A 177 -4.11 -5.55 0.02
N ILE A 178 -3.88 -6.41 1.03
CA ILE A 178 -4.26 -6.13 2.42
C ILE A 178 -3.42 -4.97 2.97
N GLY A 179 -2.09 -4.99 2.78
CA GLY A 179 -1.22 -3.91 3.24
C GLY A 179 -1.60 -2.56 2.64
N ALA A 180 -1.93 -2.59 1.35
CA ALA A 180 -2.46 -1.48 0.61
C ALA A 180 -3.82 -0.98 1.18
N ALA A 181 -4.74 -1.88 1.52
CA ALA A 181 -6.01 -1.52 2.16
C ALA A 181 -5.82 -0.89 3.56
N ILE A 182 -4.88 -1.41 4.36
CA ILE A 182 -4.52 -0.85 5.68
C ILE A 182 -3.99 0.59 5.53
N GLU A 183 -3.09 0.81 4.57
CA GLU A 183 -2.47 2.12 4.34
C GLU A 183 -3.45 3.16 3.81
N ALA A 184 -4.41 2.73 2.99
CA ALA A 184 -5.51 3.58 2.53
C ALA A 184 -6.39 4.08 3.68
N GLY A 185 -6.46 3.33 4.77
CA GLY A 185 -7.17 3.71 5.99
C GLY A 185 -7.76 2.50 6.70
N TYR A 186 -7.78 2.54 8.03
CA TYR A 186 -8.52 1.56 8.84
C TYR A 186 -9.31 2.27 9.94
N SER A 187 -10.30 1.57 10.49
CA SER A 187 -11.13 2.07 11.58
C SER A 187 -10.74 1.46 12.91
N PHE A 188 -10.67 2.28 13.96
CA PHE A 188 -10.63 1.81 15.34
C PHE A 188 -11.99 2.09 15.97
N GLY A 189 -12.77 1.04 16.22
CA GLY A 189 -14.21 1.20 16.50
C GLY A 189 -14.93 1.86 15.32
N LYS A 190 -15.56 3.04 15.56
CA LYS A 190 -16.30 3.80 14.53
C LYS A 190 -15.53 4.99 13.96
N VAL A 191 -14.23 5.10 14.27
CA VAL A 191 -13.41 6.27 13.91
C VAL A 191 -12.29 5.83 12.99
N THR A 192 -12.13 6.53 11.86
CA THR A 192 -10.99 6.37 10.97
C THR A 192 -9.74 6.92 11.64
N VAL A 193 -8.64 6.16 11.60
CA VAL A 193 -7.37 6.60 12.16
C VAL A 193 -6.66 7.63 11.27
N SER A 194 -5.63 8.29 11.78
CA SER A 194 -4.80 9.18 10.96
C SER A 194 -3.96 8.39 9.96
N THR A 195 -3.54 9.05 8.88
CA THR A 195 -2.72 8.43 7.84
C THR A 195 -1.35 8.00 8.32
N THR A 196 -0.78 8.70 9.31
CA THR A 196 0.46 8.24 9.95
C THR A 196 0.29 6.87 10.59
N PHE A 197 -0.82 6.63 11.30
CA PHE A 197 -1.09 5.32 11.90
C PHE A 197 -1.37 4.25 10.83
N SER A 198 -2.14 4.59 9.79
CA SER A 198 -2.36 3.69 8.65
C SER A 198 -1.06 3.26 7.98
N TYR A 199 -0.14 4.20 7.74
CA TYR A 199 1.17 3.92 7.18
C TYR A 199 2.04 3.05 8.10
N SER A 200 2.15 3.39 9.38
CA SER A 200 2.92 2.59 10.32
C SER A 200 2.38 1.16 10.43
N LEU A 201 1.05 0.99 10.43
CA LEU A 201 0.44 -0.34 10.51
C LEU A 201 0.58 -1.13 9.20
N SER A 202 0.59 -0.49 8.03
CA SER A 202 0.83 -1.19 6.75
C SER A 202 2.27 -1.66 6.61
N MET A 203 3.22 -0.90 7.15
CA MET A 203 4.63 -1.31 7.24
C MET A 203 4.79 -2.50 8.19
N GLU A 204 4.19 -2.43 9.38
CA GLU A 204 4.17 -3.55 10.34
C GLU A 204 3.56 -4.81 9.70
N TRP A 205 2.47 -4.68 8.95
CA TRP A 205 1.87 -5.78 8.20
C TRP A 205 2.87 -6.41 7.23
N THR A 206 3.59 -5.58 6.46
CA THR A 206 4.57 -6.06 5.48
C THR A 206 5.69 -6.84 6.17
N GLU A 207 6.23 -6.32 7.28
CA GLU A 207 7.29 -7.00 8.04
C GLU A 207 6.80 -8.29 8.71
N SER A 208 5.54 -8.32 9.12
CA SER A 208 4.90 -9.47 9.77
C SER A 208 4.76 -10.69 8.86
N GLN A 209 4.89 -10.53 7.54
CA GLN A 209 4.84 -11.66 6.59
C GLN A 209 6.07 -12.56 6.68
N GLU A 210 7.19 -12.03 7.18
CA GLU A 210 8.47 -12.75 7.22
C GLU A 210 8.78 -13.36 8.60
N LYS A 211 7.96 -13.07 9.63
CA LYS A 211 8.26 -13.41 11.03
C LYS A 211 7.05 -13.97 11.77
N SER A 212 7.19 -15.18 12.31
CA SER A 212 6.24 -15.79 13.25
C SER A 212 6.94 -16.30 14.51
N GLU A 213 7.78 -15.48 15.14
CA GLU A 213 8.39 -15.82 16.42
C GLU A 213 7.54 -15.28 17.57
N ALA A 214 7.17 -16.16 18.51
CA ALA A 214 6.50 -15.76 19.74
C ALA A 214 7.50 -15.18 20.74
N ILE A 215 7.15 -14.06 21.36
CA ILE A 215 7.96 -13.41 22.41
C ILE A 215 7.26 -13.48 23.75
N SER A 216 8.02 -13.59 24.83
CA SER A 216 7.48 -13.39 26.17
C SER A 216 7.48 -11.90 26.49
N PHE A 217 6.30 -11.35 26.81
CA PHE A 217 6.12 -9.94 27.15
C PHE A 217 5.53 -9.81 28.56
N THR A 218 5.99 -8.81 29.32
CA THR A 218 5.52 -8.52 30.68
C THR A 218 5.09 -7.06 30.81
N CYS A 219 3.87 -6.82 31.30
CA CYS A 219 3.38 -5.48 31.62
C CYS A 219 4.09 -4.92 32.86
N GLN A 220 5.18 -4.18 32.65
CA GLN A 220 5.90 -3.47 33.71
C GLN A 220 5.33 -2.08 34.00
N PHE A 221 4.75 -1.45 32.98
CA PHE A 221 4.17 -0.12 33.04
C PHE A 221 2.82 -0.09 32.31
N TYR A 222 1.93 0.79 32.75
CA TYR A 222 0.75 1.17 31.97
C TYR A 222 1.14 2.07 30.79
N ASP A 223 0.26 2.21 29.79
CA ASP A 223 0.42 3.13 28.64
C ASP A 223 0.77 4.58 29.02
N ASN A 224 0.37 5.02 30.22
CA ASN A 224 0.67 6.36 30.74
C ASN A 224 2.05 6.47 31.43
N GLY A 225 2.87 5.42 31.37
CA GLY A 225 4.22 5.36 31.93
C GLY A 225 4.29 5.07 33.44
N LYS A 226 3.16 4.91 34.14
CA LYS A 226 3.17 4.56 35.57
C LYS A 226 3.47 3.08 35.77
N PRO A 227 4.13 2.67 36.88
CA PRO A 227 4.35 1.26 37.20
C PRO A 227 3.04 0.48 37.23
N PHE A 228 3.04 -0.68 36.57
CA PHE A 228 1.88 -1.57 36.52
C PHE A 228 1.69 -2.23 37.90
N LYS A 229 0.47 -2.18 38.44
CA LYS A 229 0.14 -2.77 39.76
C LYS A 229 -0.95 -3.83 39.70
N GLY A 230 -1.59 -3.96 38.54
CA GLY A 230 -2.70 -4.84 38.30
C GLY A 230 -3.53 -4.37 37.11
N GLY A 231 -4.19 -5.30 36.43
CA GLY A 231 -5.05 -5.04 35.27
C GLY A 231 -4.90 -6.13 34.23
N CYS A 232 -5.10 -5.76 32.96
CA CYS A 232 -5.15 -6.68 31.84
C CYS A 232 -4.19 -6.25 30.72
N MET A 233 -3.62 -7.24 30.03
CA MET A 233 -2.86 -7.08 28.80
C MET A 233 -3.78 -7.32 27.60
N TRP A 234 -3.68 -6.46 26.60
CA TRP A 234 -4.44 -6.54 25.37
C TRP A 234 -3.52 -6.59 24.16
N GLN A 235 -3.92 -7.33 23.13
CA GLN A 235 -3.22 -7.43 21.86
C GLN A 235 -4.08 -6.86 20.74
N LEU A 236 -3.46 -6.13 19.81
CA LEU A 236 -4.16 -5.57 18.67
C LEU A 236 -4.66 -6.69 17.76
N LYS A 237 -5.89 -6.55 17.29
CA LYS A 237 -6.51 -7.42 16.30
C LYS A 237 -7.06 -6.57 15.17
N LEU A 238 -6.71 -6.93 13.94
CA LEU A 238 -7.22 -6.36 12.70
C LEU A 238 -8.07 -7.40 11.98
N ILE A 239 -9.23 -6.98 11.48
CA ILE A 239 -10.14 -7.80 10.67
C ILE A 239 -10.44 -7.07 9.37
N THR A 240 -10.43 -7.78 8.26
CA THR A 240 -11.00 -7.35 6.98
C THR A 240 -11.57 -8.56 6.24
N GLU A 241 -12.30 -8.32 5.16
CA GLU A 241 -12.92 -9.36 4.34
C GLU A 241 -12.93 -8.90 2.88
N GLN A 242 -13.06 -9.87 1.96
CA GLN A 242 -13.29 -9.55 0.56
C GLN A 242 -14.76 -9.24 0.30
N THR A 243 -15.03 -8.13 -0.38
CA THR A 243 -16.35 -7.73 -0.90
C THR A 243 -17.00 -8.76 -1.82
N THR A 244 -16.20 -9.64 -2.44
CA THR A 244 -16.67 -10.71 -3.33
C THR A 244 -16.95 -12.02 -2.62
N ASN A 245 -16.44 -12.23 -1.41
CA ASN A 245 -16.67 -13.42 -0.61
C ASN A 245 -16.53 -13.11 0.89
N ALA A 246 -17.66 -12.78 1.54
CA ALA A 246 -17.67 -12.43 2.96
C ALA A 246 -17.37 -13.61 3.90
N ASP A 247 -17.36 -14.84 3.39
CA ASP A 247 -17.03 -16.03 4.18
C ASP A 247 -15.50 -16.22 4.38
N ASP A 248 -14.68 -15.45 3.64
CA ASP A 248 -13.22 -15.42 3.76
C ASP A 248 -12.77 -14.23 4.63
N GLU A 249 -13.13 -14.27 5.92
CA GLU A 249 -12.66 -13.30 6.91
C GLU A 249 -11.14 -13.44 7.09
N PHE A 250 -10.46 -12.31 6.99
CA PHE A 250 -9.05 -12.17 7.28
C PHE A 250 -8.87 -11.57 8.68
N GLU A 251 -8.05 -12.24 9.48
CA GLU A 251 -7.67 -11.82 10.82
C GLU A 251 -6.16 -11.69 10.93
N TRP A 252 -5.69 -10.59 11.50
CA TRP A 252 -4.28 -10.40 11.82
C TRP A 252 -4.12 -9.89 13.25
N THR A 253 -3.25 -10.55 14.02
CA THR A 253 -2.87 -10.13 15.37
C THR A 253 -1.37 -9.86 15.42
N PRO A 254 -0.91 -8.62 15.21
CA PRO A 254 0.52 -8.29 15.37
C PRO A 254 0.94 -8.36 16.83
N GLN A 255 2.25 -8.26 17.11
CA GLN A 255 2.79 -8.26 18.48
C GLN A 255 2.60 -6.92 19.22
N ASN A 256 1.69 -6.07 18.75
CA ASN A 256 1.35 -4.80 19.36
C ASN A 256 0.47 -5.02 20.58
N VAL A 257 0.98 -4.68 21.76
CA VAL A 257 0.31 -4.88 23.06
C VAL A 257 0.18 -3.58 23.85
N ARG A 258 -0.78 -3.56 24.78
CA ARG A 258 -1.02 -2.48 25.75
C ARG A 258 -1.55 -3.00 27.08
#